data_AF-A0A5C7MT14-F1
#
_entry.id   AF-A0A5C7MT14-F1
#
_cell.length_a   1.000
_cell.length_b   1.000
_cell.length_c   1.000
_cell.angle_alpha   90.00
_cell.angle_beta   90.00
_cell.angle_gamma   90.00
#
_symmetry.space_group_name_H-M   'P 1'
#
loop_
_entity.id
_entity.type
_entity.pdbx_description
1 polymer ?
#
loop_
_entity_poly.entity_id
_entity_poly.type
_entity_poly.pdbx_seq_one_letter_code
_entity_poly.pdbx_strand_id
1 'polypeptide(L)'
;MRSIWKGSVAFGLVNVPVKVYSATEDHDIKFHQVHAKDNGRIRYKRVCEVCGEVVEFRDIAKSFESEDGQTVIITDEDIATLPEERSR
;
A
#
# COMPACT_ATOMS: atom_id res chain seq x y z
N MET A 1 -13.28 -19.36 15.09
CA MET A 1 -13.17 -19.19 13.63
C MET A 1 -14.21 -18.17 13.16
N ARG A 2 -13.79 -17.00 12.64
CA ARG A 2 -14.69 -15.94 12.13
C ARG A 2 -14.83 -16.10 10.61
N SER A 3 -16.06 -16.08 10.09
CA SER A 3 -16.28 -16.13 8.63
C SER A 3 -15.73 -14.87 7.99
N ILE A 4 -14.91 -15.02 6.95
CA ILE A 4 -14.37 -13.91 6.15
C ILE A 4 -15.52 -13.26 5.37
N TRP A 5 -16.43 -14.09 4.88
CA TRP A 5 -17.51 -13.64 4.02
C TRP A 5 -18.75 -14.55 4.15
N LYS A 6 -19.92 -13.97 3.89
CA LYS A 6 -21.21 -14.65 3.84
C LYS A 6 -21.91 -14.25 2.56
N GLY A 7 -22.46 -15.21 1.83
CA GLY A 7 -23.24 -14.94 0.63
C GLY A 7 -24.00 -16.17 0.18
N SER A 8 -24.40 -16.22 -1.08
CA SER A 8 -25.09 -17.36 -1.67
C SER A 8 -24.48 -17.74 -3.00
N VAL A 9 -24.50 -19.05 -3.29
CA VAL A 9 -24.11 -19.60 -4.59
C VAL A 9 -25.37 -20.15 -5.25
N ALA A 10 -25.61 -19.74 -6.48
CA ALA A 10 -26.77 -20.17 -7.26
C ALA A 10 -26.33 -21.06 -8.42
N PHE A 11 -27.04 -22.18 -8.60
CA PHE A 11 -26.88 -23.09 -9.73
C PHE A 11 -28.26 -23.37 -10.33
N GLY A 12 -28.52 -22.80 -11.51
CA GLY A 12 -29.85 -22.85 -12.12
C GLY A 12 -30.90 -22.14 -11.25
N LEU A 13 -31.88 -22.89 -10.75
CA LEU A 13 -32.96 -22.41 -9.88
C LEU A 13 -32.69 -22.62 -8.38
N VAL A 14 -31.57 -23.24 -8.01
CA VAL A 14 -31.25 -23.54 -6.61
C VAL A 14 -30.30 -22.49 -6.07
N ASN A 15 -30.66 -21.89 -4.94
CA ASN A 15 -29.83 -20.92 -4.22
C ASN A 15 -29.45 -21.48 -2.85
N VAL A 16 -28.14 -21.59 -2.58
CA VAL A 16 -27.62 -22.14 -1.32
C VAL A 16 -26.79 -21.08 -0.60
N PRO A 17 -27.13 -20.73 0.66
CA PRO A 17 -26.33 -19.80 1.44
C PRO A 17 -25.02 -20.47 1.88
N VAL A 18 -23.91 -19.75 1.75
CA VAL A 18 -22.57 -20.23 2.11
C VAL A 18 -21.86 -19.25 3.05
N LYS A 19 -20.95 -19.79 3.85
CA LYS A 19 -20.03 -19.03 4.70
C LYS A 19 -18.61 -19.45 4.34
N VAL A 20 -17.77 -18.47 4.02
CA VAL A 20 -16.36 -18.71 3.66
C VAL A 20 -15.50 -18.50 4.90
N TYR A 21 -14.62 -19.47 5.15
CA TYR A 21 -13.67 -19.48 6.26
C TYR A 21 -12.25 -19.60 5.69
N SER A 22 -11.27 -19.01 6.39
CA SER A 22 -9.87 -19.17 6.02
C SER A 22 -9.45 -20.63 6.20
N ALA A 23 -8.86 -21.23 5.17
CA ALA A 23 -8.31 -22.58 5.27
C ALA A 23 -6.96 -22.59 6.01
N THR A 24 -6.23 -21.47 5.94
CA THR A 24 -4.94 -21.27 6.59
C THR A 24 -4.95 -19.95 7.35
N GLU A 25 -4.21 -19.89 8.45
CA GLU A 25 -3.97 -18.67 9.21
C GLU A 25 -2.47 -18.41 9.20
N ASP A 26 -2.07 -17.22 8.76
CA ASP A 26 -0.68 -16.84 8.76
C ASP A 26 -0.28 -16.42 10.18
N HIS A 27 0.71 -17.11 10.75
CA HIS A 27 1.24 -16.85 12.08
C HIS A 27 2.61 -16.19 12.01
N ASP A 28 2.76 -15.15 11.20
CA ASP A 28 4.00 -14.38 11.17
C ASP A 28 4.16 -13.53 12.44
N ILE A 29 5.26 -13.79 13.15
CA ILE A 29 5.72 -12.97 14.27
C ILE A 29 6.29 -11.67 13.69
N LYS A 30 5.67 -10.53 14.00
CA LYS A 30 6.16 -9.23 13.56
C LYS A 30 7.39 -8.82 14.36
N PHE A 31 8.54 -8.74 13.70
CA PHE A 31 9.75 -8.19 14.28
C PHE A 31 9.77 -6.65 14.17
N HIS A 32 10.34 -5.99 15.18
CA HIS A 32 10.66 -4.57 15.12
C HIS A 32 12.16 -4.38 14.97
N GLN A 33 12.54 -3.42 14.15
CA GLN A 33 13.95 -3.07 14.00
C GLN A 33 14.43 -2.31 15.24
N VAL A 34 15.52 -2.81 15.81
CA VAL A 34 16.17 -2.24 16.98
C VAL A 34 17.65 -2.02 16.70
N HIS A 35 18.22 -0.99 17.32
CA HIS A 35 19.65 -0.75 17.27
C HIS A 35 20.39 -1.85 18.03
N ALA A 36 21.37 -2.48 17.39
CA ALA A 36 22.01 -3.71 17.88
C ALA A 36 22.77 -3.53 19.21
N LYS A 37 23.16 -2.29 19.55
CA LYS A 37 23.97 -2.00 20.73
C LYS A 37 23.16 -1.73 21.99
N ASP A 38 21.99 -1.09 21.87
CA ASP A 38 21.20 -0.58 22.99
C ASP A 38 19.72 -1.00 22.94
N ASN A 39 19.34 -1.81 21.95
CA ASN A 39 17.97 -2.27 21.71
C ASN A 39 16.95 -1.14 21.50
N GLY A 40 17.40 0.08 21.20
CA GLY A 40 16.54 1.22 20.92
C GLY A 40 15.74 1.03 19.64
N ARG A 41 14.47 1.45 19.63
CA ARG A 41 13.60 1.34 18.45
C ARG A 41 14.08 2.28 17.33
N ILE A 42 14.30 1.74 16.13
CA ILE A 42 14.71 2.54 14.97
C ILE A 42 13.53 3.36 14.46
N ARG A 43 13.78 4.65 14.16
CA ARG A 43 12.84 5.54 13.47
C ARG A 43 13.49 6.10 12.22
N TYR A 44 12.75 6.09 11.12
CA TYR A 44 13.17 6.69 9.86
C TYR A 44 12.61 8.11 9.75
N LYS A 45 13.45 9.06 9.36
CA LYS A 45 13.06 10.42 8.99
C LYS A 45 13.47 10.64 7.54
N ARG A 46 12.59 11.28 6.76
CA ARG A 46 12.90 11.73 5.40
C ARG A 46 13.35 13.18 5.52
N VAL A 47 14.50 13.52 4.98
CA VAL A 47 15.09 14.86 5.10
C VAL A 47 15.32 15.39 3.70
N CYS A 48 14.89 16.61 3.44
CA CYS A 48 15.14 17.29 2.17
C CYS A 48 16.62 17.67 2.07
N GLU A 49 17.27 17.33 0.96
CA GLU A 49 18.70 17.63 0.75
C GLU A 49 18.98 19.13 0.58
N VAL A 50 18.00 19.89 0.07
CA VAL A 50 18.16 21.33 -0.22
C VAL A 50 18.05 22.17 1.05
N CYS A 51 17.05 21.92 1.90
CA CYS A 51 16.80 22.72 3.11
C CYS A 51 17.18 22.04 4.43
N GLY A 52 17.47 20.74 4.43
CA GLY A 52 17.82 19.98 5.63
C GLY A 52 16.66 19.71 6.58
N GLU A 53 15.43 20.06 6.20
CA GLU A 53 14.24 19.87 7.04
C GLU A 53 13.68 18.45 6.92
N VAL A 54 13.06 17.98 8.00
CA VAL A 54 12.36 16.69 8.01
C VAL A 54 11.02 16.85 7.30
N VAL A 55 10.81 16.09 6.23
CA VAL A 55 9.61 16.16 5.39
C VAL A 55 8.64 15.04 5.74
N GLU A 56 7.37 15.38 5.92
CA GLU A 56 6.31 14.39 6.11
C GLU A 56 5.94 13.73 4.79
N PHE A 57 5.41 12.50 4.84
CA PHE A 57 5.11 11.74 3.63
C PHE A 57 4.16 12.46 2.66
N ARG A 58 3.21 13.23 3.20
CA ARG A 58 2.24 14.01 2.40
C ARG A 58 2.86 15.14 1.58
N ASP A 59 4.03 15.62 1.99
CA ASP A 59 4.72 16.74 1.35
C ASP A 59 5.79 16.25 0.36
N ILE A 60 5.83 14.93 0.08
CA ILE A 60 6.77 14.32 -0.86
C ILE A 60 6.06 14.07 -2.18
N ALA A 61 6.41 14.87 -3.18
CA ALA A 61 6.00 14.64 -4.56
C ALA A 61 6.97 13.69 -5.27
N LYS A 62 6.48 12.99 -6.31
CA LYS A 62 7.31 12.14 -7.17
C LYS A 62 7.73 12.94 -8.39
N SER A 63 8.98 12.83 -8.82
CA SER A 63 9.43 13.42 -10.08
C SER A 63 9.85 12.34 -11.07
N PHE A 64 9.57 12.57 -12.35
CA PHE A 64 10.04 11.75 -13.46
C PHE A 64 11.00 12.56 -14.32
N GLU A 65 12.13 11.97 -14.70
CA GLU A 65 13.12 12.58 -15.58
C GLU A 65 13.01 11.95 -16.98
N SER A 66 12.71 12.78 -17.99
CA SER A 66 12.66 12.36 -19.39
C SER A 66 14.07 12.14 -19.95
N GLU A 67 14.19 11.38 -21.05
CA GLU A 67 15.46 11.18 -21.77
C GLU A 67 16.09 12.50 -22.23
N ASP A 68 15.27 13.54 -22.44
CA ASP A 68 15.70 14.90 -22.80
C ASP A 68 16.18 15.73 -21.59
N GLY A 69 16.28 15.14 -20.39
CA GLY A 69 16.74 15.80 -19.16
C GLY A 69 15.70 16.72 -18.49
N GLN A 70 14.45 16.71 -18.96
CA GLN A 70 13.36 17.46 -18.32
C GLN A 70 12.84 16.69 -17.10
N THR A 71 12.90 17.31 -15.93
CA THR A 71 12.30 16.76 -14.70
C THR A 71 10.89 17.32 -14.51
N VAL A 72 9.90 16.44 -14.44
CA VAL A 72 8.48 16.80 -14.20
C VAL A 72 8.04 16.23 -12.87
N ILE A 73 7.41 17.06 -12.03
CA ILE A 73 6.78 16.62 -10.78
C ILE A 73 5.39 16.07 -11.10
N ILE A 74 5.11 14.85 -10.67
CA ILE A 74 3.83 14.16 -10.81
C ILE A 74 3.12 14.23 -9.47
N THR A 75 1.94 14.86 -9.47
CA THR A 75 1.04 14.93 -8.32
C THR A 75 0.06 13.76 -8.32
N ASP A 76 -0.57 13.49 -7.18
CA ASP A 76 -1.63 12.49 -7.11
C ASP A 76 -2.86 12.91 -7.95
N GLU A 77 -3.11 14.22 -8.10
CA GLU A 77 -4.16 14.71 -9.01
C GLU A 77 -3.87 14.38 -10.47
N ASP A 78 -2.61 14.52 -10.91
CA ASP A 78 -2.20 14.18 -12.28
C ASP A 78 -2.49 12.71 -12.58
N ILE A 79 -2.15 11.82 -11.64
CA ILE A 79 -2.43 10.37 -11.75
C ILE A 79 -3.93 10.11 -11.81
N ALA A 80 -4.73 10.78 -10.99
CA ALA A 80 -6.18 10.60 -10.94
C ALA A 80 -6.88 11.02 -12.25
N THR A 81 -6.27 11.91 -13.03
CA THR A 81 -6.78 12.33 -14.34
C THR A 81 -6.40 11.39 -15.49
N LEU A 82 -5.51 10.43 -15.24
CA LEU A 82 -5.12 9.46 -16.26
C LEU A 82 -6.29 8.52 -16.58
N PRO A 83 -6.51 8.18 -17.86
CA PRO A 83 -7.52 7.21 -18.22
C PRO A 83 -7.17 5.84 -17.62
N GLU A 84 -7.93 5.39 -16.62
CA GLU A 84 -7.83 4.03 -16.12
C GLU A 84 -8.32 3.04 -17.20
N GLU A 85 -7.41 2.32 -17.85
CA GLU A 85 -7.79 1.13 -18.61
C GLU A 85 -8.31 0.07 -17.64
N ARG A 86 -9.64 0.00 -17.50
CA ARG A 86 -10.31 -1.15 -16.92
C ARG A 86 -10.13 -2.34 -17.85
N SER A 87 -9.06 -3.10 -17.67
CA SER A 87 -8.94 -4.46 -18.20
C SER A 87 -10.16 -5.26 -17.72
N ARG A 88 -11.00 -5.65 -18.68
CA ARG A 88 -12.15 -6.52 -18.51
C ARG A 88 -11.79 -7.95 -18.89
#